data_AF-A0A7C6UAA2-F1
#
_entry.id   AF-A0A7C6UAA2-F1
#
_cell.length_a   1.000
_cell.length_b   1.000
_cell.length_c   1.000
_cell.angle_alpha   90.00
_cell.angle_beta   90.00
_cell.angle_gamma   90.00
#
_symmetry.space_group_name_H-M   'P 1'
#
loop_
_entity.id
_entity.type
_entity.pdbx_description
1 polymer ?
#
loop_
_entity_poly.entity_id
_entity_poly.type
_entity_poly.pdbx_seq_one_letter_code
_entity_poly.pdbx_strand_id
1 'polypeptide(L)'
;IAFFDEFSTASPALQAAALRPLTHYEVGALQLPETVSFVAAANPADVAAAGWELAAPTASRFVHLDWGMPYEVYAEGLVTRTWPTMPVYPEPLTYQRCLEEEFVLVAGYLSVRESQLSAIPKDVAERGGAFPTPRTWDYAARLSAFARAVGAPAEVRFLLVAGCVGAATAHEYLRWANNQDLPDPESLLAAPEFSDFTGMRADRVYLCLQAVLAAVSRDPSPQRWTAAIEVCVRAAEAVGIDPAVPAVRGLMRPGMRPAGTPVPPSIKVFAPTLLMAGLLPKSA
;
A
#
# COMPACT_ATOMS: atom_id res chain seq x y z
N ILE A 1 10.71 21.39 4.80
CA ILE A 1 11.40 20.14 5.19
C ILE A 1 11.93 20.32 6.60
N ALA A 2 11.66 19.38 7.49
CA ALA A 2 12.29 19.27 8.80
C ALA A 2 13.33 18.13 8.74
N PHE A 3 14.60 18.47 8.91
CA PHE A 3 15.71 17.53 8.77
C PHE A 3 16.33 17.20 10.14
N PHE A 4 16.36 15.93 10.49
CA PHE A 4 17.03 15.40 11.67
C PHE A 4 18.37 14.81 11.28
N ASP A 5 19.43 15.58 11.47
CA ASP A 5 20.79 15.08 11.25
C ASP A 5 21.25 14.22 12.43
N GLU A 6 22.04 13.19 12.14
CA GLU A 6 22.54 12.19 13.10
C GLU A 6 21.46 11.66 14.07
N PHE A 7 20.26 11.35 13.57
CA PHE A 7 19.11 11.04 14.43
C PHE A 7 19.33 9.85 15.37
N SER A 8 20.21 8.90 15.00
CA SER A 8 20.60 7.78 15.86
C SER A 8 21.44 8.19 17.07
N THR A 9 22.11 9.35 17.08
CA THR A 9 22.87 9.84 18.25
C THR A 9 21.97 10.50 19.31
N ALA A 10 20.72 10.81 18.95
CA ALA A 10 19.73 11.33 19.87
C ALA A 10 19.43 10.32 20.99
N SER A 11 19.29 10.81 22.22
CA SER A 11 18.93 9.96 23.36
C SER A 11 17.56 9.29 23.14
N PRO A 12 17.30 8.11 23.73
CA PRO A 12 15.99 7.44 23.60
C PRO A 12 14.80 8.32 24.00
N ALA A 13 14.98 9.21 24.99
CA ALA A 13 13.94 10.16 25.40
C ALA A 13 13.61 11.18 24.30
N LEU A 14 14.64 11.67 23.58
CA LEU A 14 14.44 12.60 22.46
C LEU A 14 13.82 11.89 21.25
N GLN A 15 14.27 10.67 20.94
CA GLN A 15 13.65 9.85 19.89
C GLN A 15 12.16 9.57 20.19
N ALA A 16 11.82 9.29 21.45
CA ALA A 16 10.43 9.09 21.87
C ALA A 16 9.60 10.39 21.75
N ALA A 17 10.18 11.54 22.11
CA ALA A 17 9.51 12.84 21.95
C ALA A 17 9.22 13.18 20.48
N ALA A 18 10.08 12.73 19.54
CA ALA A 18 9.90 12.94 18.11
C ALA A 18 8.70 12.18 17.51
N LEU A 19 8.15 11.17 18.20
CA LEU A 19 7.00 10.41 17.69
C LEU A 19 5.76 11.27 17.46
N ARG A 20 5.53 12.28 18.32
CA ARG A 20 4.36 13.17 18.21
C ARG A 20 4.44 14.07 16.97
N PRO A 21 5.56 14.78 16.71
CA PRO A 21 5.75 15.47 15.42
C PRO A 21 5.62 14.54 14.22
N LEU A 22 6.27 13.36 14.25
CA LEU A 22 6.29 12.44 13.11
C LEU A 22 4.93 11.80 12.79
N THR A 23 4.05 11.65 13.79
CA THR A 23 2.77 10.95 13.62
C THR A 23 1.59 11.92 13.54
N HIS A 24 1.62 12.98 14.36
CA HIS A 24 0.49 13.89 14.55
C HIS A 24 0.76 15.29 14.02
N TYR A 25 1.97 15.56 13.52
CA TYR A 25 2.36 16.90 13.08
C TYR A 25 2.22 17.93 14.21
N GLU A 26 2.42 17.53 15.46
CA GLU A 26 2.26 18.39 16.64
C GLU A 26 3.59 18.59 17.38
N VAL A 27 3.93 19.85 17.68
CA VAL A 27 5.08 20.24 18.51
C VAL A 27 4.59 21.10 19.67
N GLY A 28 4.42 20.50 20.85
CA GLY A 28 3.80 21.17 21.99
C GLY A 28 2.33 21.53 21.68
N ALA A 29 2.04 22.82 21.56
CA ALA A 29 0.72 23.34 21.16
C ALA A 29 0.64 23.76 19.68
N LEU A 30 1.75 23.65 18.93
CA LEU A 30 1.82 24.03 17.53
C LEU A 30 1.44 22.84 16.64
N GLN A 31 0.43 23.02 15.77
CA GLN A 31 0.17 22.14 14.64
C GLN A 31 1.05 22.55 13.45
N LEU A 32 1.85 21.62 12.95
CA LEU A 32 2.66 21.80 11.76
C LEU A 32 1.78 21.74 10.50
N PRO A 33 2.07 22.54 9.45
CA PRO A 33 1.39 22.43 8.17
C PRO A 33 1.60 21.06 7.52
N GLU A 34 0.62 20.61 6.74
CA GLU A 34 0.71 19.36 5.95
C GLU A 34 1.86 19.37 4.92
N THR A 35 2.36 20.56 4.57
CA THR A 35 3.50 20.74 3.66
C THR A 35 4.85 20.40 4.31
N VAL A 36 4.89 20.07 5.59
CA VAL A 36 6.13 19.68 6.28
C VAL A 36 6.48 18.22 6.00
N SER A 37 7.54 17.98 5.23
CA SER A 37 8.14 16.65 5.11
C SER A 37 9.28 16.47 6.11
N PHE A 38 9.32 15.31 6.76
CA PHE A 38 10.40 14.92 7.67
C PHE A 38 11.43 14.05 6.96
N VAL A 39 12.71 14.36 7.17
CA VAL A 39 13.84 13.57 6.68
C VAL A 39 14.79 13.37 7.85
N ALA A 40 15.32 12.16 8.02
CA ALA A 40 16.33 11.86 9.01
C ALA A 40 17.56 11.26 8.33
N ALA A 41 18.74 11.66 8.77
CA ALA A 41 20.00 11.03 8.43
C ALA A 41 20.56 10.33 9.67
N ALA A 42 21.07 9.12 9.49
CA ALA A 42 21.71 8.36 10.55
C ALA A 42 22.87 7.57 9.94
N ASN A 43 24.00 7.53 10.66
CA ASN A 43 25.06 6.61 10.30
C ASN A 43 24.68 5.19 10.77
N PRO A 44 25.04 4.15 10.01
CA PRO A 44 24.94 2.77 10.45
C PRO A 44 25.58 2.57 11.83
N ALA A 45 24.94 1.76 12.67
CA ALA A 45 25.33 1.60 14.07
C ALA A 45 26.73 0.96 14.25
N ASP A 46 27.20 0.19 13.27
CA ASP A 46 28.54 -0.39 13.21
C ASP A 46 29.65 0.66 12.95
N VAL A 47 29.31 1.82 12.39
CA VAL A 47 30.22 2.95 12.15
C VAL A 47 30.08 4.04 13.21
N ALA A 48 28.91 4.15 13.87
CA ALA A 48 28.64 5.18 14.86
C ALA A 48 29.33 4.88 16.20
N ALA A 49 30.35 5.66 16.56
CA ALA A 49 31.07 5.53 17.83
C ALA A 49 30.21 5.76 19.11
N ALA A 50 28.96 6.25 18.96
CA ALA A 50 28.04 6.55 20.07
C ALA A 50 26.54 6.54 19.65
N GLY A 51 26.16 5.74 18.64
CA GLY A 51 24.78 5.69 18.13
C GLY A 51 23.86 4.76 18.93
N TRP A 52 22.59 5.13 19.07
CA TRP A 52 21.51 4.26 19.53
C TRP A 52 20.74 3.71 18.34
N GLU A 53 20.43 2.41 18.37
CA GLU A 53 19.45 1.83 17.45
C GLU A 53 18.09 2.49 17.61
N LEU A 54 17.38 2.71 16.50
CA LEU A 54 16.03 3.24 16.57
C LEU A 54 15.11 2.21 17.23
N ALA A 55 14.30 2.67 18.19
CA ALA A 55 13.24 1.83 18.73
C ALA A 55 12.22 1.49 17.63
N ALA A 56 11.72 0.24 17.58
CA ALA A 56 10.75 -0.21 16.58
C ALA A 56 9.53 0.73 16.36
N PRO A 57 8.96 1.36 17.41
CA PRO A 57 7.95 2.39 17.21
C PRO A 57 8.46 3.53 16.32
N THR A 58 9.63 4.09 16.59
CA THR A 58 10.20 5.18 15.80
C THR A 58 10.59 4.72 14.39
N ALA A 59 11.23 3.56 14.25
CA ALA A 59 11.63 3.00 12.96
C ALA A 59 10.45 2.85 12.00
N SER A 60 9.29 2.37 12.48
CA SER A 60 8.06 2.21 11.67
C SER A 60 7.35 3.53 11.31
N ARG A 61 7.93 4.70 11.60
CA ARG A 61 7.45 6.03 11.11
C ARG A 61 8.27 6.54 9.94
N PHE A 62 9.38 5.88 9.61
CA PHE A 62 10.25 6.24 8.50
C PHE A 62 10.22 5.18 7.40
N VAL A 63 10.65 5.63 6.22
CA VAL A 63 11.09 4.77 5.13
C VAL A 63 12.62 4.80 5.16
N HIS A 64 13.24 3.63 5.20
CA HIS A 64 14.67 3.47 5.40
C HIS A 64 15.35 3.28 4.05
N LEU A 65 16.25 4.20 3.69
CA LEU A 65 16.98 4.12 2.43
C LEU A 65 18.47 4.10 2.74
N ASP A 66 19.14 3.03 2.32
CA ASP A 66 20.60 2.98 2.35
C ASP A 66 21.14 3.91 1.26
N TRP A 67 21.84 4.95 1.69
CA TRP A 67 22.42 5.94 0.79
C TRP A 67 23.94 5.85 0.79
N GLY A 68 24.51 5.63 -0.39
CA GLY A 68 25.94 5.72 -0.64
C GLY A 68 26.21 6.66 -1.79
N MET A 69 27.16 7.59 -1.62
CA MET A 69 27.62 8.46 -2.71
C MET A 69 28.48 7.65 -3.70
N PRO A 70 28.09 7.51 -4.98
CA PRO A 70 28.93 6.83 -5.96
C PRO A 70 30.27 7.57 -6.14
N TYR A 71 31.35 6.82 -6.27
CA TYR A 71 32.70 7.40 -6.41
C TYR A 71 32.79 8.34 -7.60
N GLU A 72 32.21 7.94 -8.73
CA GLU A 72 32.24 8.69 -9.99
C GLU A 72 31.54 10.04 -9.83
N VAL A 73 30.37 10.06 -9.19
CA VAL A 73 29.62 11.28 -8.89
C VAL A 73 30.41 12.20 -7.96
N TYR A 74 31.05 11.64 -6.94
CA TYR A 74 31.88 12.43 -6.01
C TYR A 74 33.12 13.00 -6.70
N ALA A 75 33.85 12.19 -7.47
CA ALA A 75 35.06 12.59 -8.17
C ALA A 75 34.76 13.68 -9.21
N GLU A 76 33.71 13.50 -10.00
CA GLU A 76 33.24 14.50 -10.96
C GLU A 76 32.82 15.80 -10.26
N GLY A 77 31.99 15.71 -9.21
CA GLY A 77 31.51 16.87 -8.46
C GLY A 77 32.64 17.65 -7.79
N LEU A 78 33.67 16.97 -7.30
CA LEU A 78 34.85 17.58 -6.70
C LEU A 78 35.66 18.41 -7.72
N VAL A 79 35.86 17.85 -8.92
CA VAL A 79 36.63 18.50 -10.01
C VAL A 79 35.84 19.64 -10.65
N THR A 80 34.58 19.39 -10.99
CA THR A 80 33.72 20.33 -11.72
C THR A 80 33.09 21.40 -10.82
N ARG A 81 33.12 21.19 -9.49
CA ARG A 81 32.37 21.97 -8.50
C ARG A 81 30.85 22.01 -8.77
N THR A 82 30.36 21.06 -9.55
CA THR A 82 28.97 20.96 -9.96
C THR A 82 28.43 19.61 -9.52
N TRP A 83 27.38 19.61 -8.69
CA TRP A 83 26.75 18.40 -8.17
C TRP A 83 25.48 18.09 -8.97
N PRO A 84 25.14 16.81 -9.18
CA PRO A 84 23.91 16.45 -9.86
C PRO A 84 22.69 16.93 -9.07
N THR A 85 21.70 17.45 -9.78
CA THR A 85 20.40 17.79 -9.20
C THR A 85 19.44 16.62 -9.37
N MET A 86 18.73 16.25 -8.31
CA MET A 86 17.69 15.23 -8.40
C MET A 86 16.40 15.82 -9.00
N PRO A 87 15.72 15.09 -9.90
CA PRO A 87 14.43 15.54 -10.42
C PRO A 87 13.39 15.55 -9.29
N VAL A 88 12.59 16.62 -9.23
CA VAL A 88 11.41 16.71 -8.36
C VAL A 88 10.18 16.54 -9.24
N TYR A 89 9.41 15.50 -8.97
CA TYR A 89 8.20 15.21 -9.73
C TYR A 89 6.98 15.85 -9.05
N PRO A 90 6.16 16.63 -9.77
CA PRO A 90 4.82 16.94 -9.29
C PRO A 90 3.99 15.65 -9.21
N GLU A 91 2.91 15.66 -8.44
CA GLU A 91 2.00 14.52 -8.38
C GLU A 91 1.39 14.24 -9.77
N PRO A 92 1.61 13.05 -10.37
CA PRO A 92 1.05 12.72 -11.68
C PRO A 92 -0.47 12.54 -11.60
N LEU A 93 -1.19 12.92 -12.66
CA LEU A 93 -2.64 12.70 -12.76
C LEU A 93 -3.04 11.21 -12.63
N THR A 94 -2.14 10.30 -12.98
CA THR A 94 -2.34 8.84 -12.89
C THR A 94 -2.08 8.27 -11.50
N TYR A 95 -1.51 9.06 -10.57
CA TYR A 95 -1.10 8.57 -9.25
C TYR A 95 -2.25 7.91 -8.48
N GLN A 96 -3.41 8.55 -8.43
CA GLN A 96 -4.57 8.02 -7.71
C GLN A 96 -5.00 6.64 -8.24
N ARG A 97 -5.00 6.46 -9.56
CA ARG A 97 -5.28 5.15 -10.19
C ARG A 97 -4.21 4.12 -9.83
N CYS A 98 -2.93 4.48 -9.93
CA CYS A 98 -1.84 3.57 -9.55
C CYS A 98 -1.90 3.20 -8.07
N LEU A 99 -2.32 4.12 -7.19
CA LEU A 99 -2.44 3.89 -5.76
C LEU A 99 -3.50 2.84 -5.44
N GLU A 100 -4.66 2.95 -6.08
CA GLU A 100 -5.74 1.97 -5.92
C GLU A 100 -5.35 0.59 -6.44
N GLU A 101 -4.66 0.52 -7.58
CA GLU A 101 -4.10 -0.72 -8.11
C GLU A 101 -3.07 -1.34 -7.16
N GLU A 102 -2.17 -0.53 -6.57
CA GLU A 102 -1.20 -1.03 -5.58
C GLU A 102 -1.86 -1.49 -4.28
N PHE A 103 -2.90 -0.80 -3.80
CA PHE A 103 -3.64 -1.25 -2.61
C PHE A 103 -4.29 -2.62 -2.82
N VAL A 104 -4.83 -2.87 -4.01
CA VAL A 104 -5.39 -4.18 -4.38
C VAL A 104 -4.31 -5.26 -4.35
N LEU A 105 -3.13 -4.97 -4.93
CA LEU A 105 -1.99 -5.88 -4.91
C LEU A 105 -1.51 -6.18 -3.49
N VAL A 106 -1.36 -5.14 -2.64
CA VAL A 106 -0.97 -5.33 -1.23
C VAL A 106 -2.00 -6.16 -0.48
N ALA A 107 -3.30 -5.87 -0.66
CA ALA A 107 -4.37 -6.61 0.01
C ALA A 107 -4.38 -8.09 -0.39
N GLY A 108 -4.25 -8.42 -1.68
CA GLY A 108 -4.20 -9.83 -2.12
C GLY A 108 -2.90 -10.53 -1.80
N TYR A 109 -1.78 -9.81 -1.70
CA TYR A 109 -0.55 -10.39 -1.18
C TYR A 109 -0.73 -10.80 0.28
N LEU A 110 -1.28 -9.91 1.09
CA LEU A 110 -1.51 -10.14 2.52
C LEU A 110 -2.58 -11.19 2.80
N SER A 111 -3.55 -11.40 1.91
CA SER A 111 -4.53 -12.49 2.06
C SER A 111 -3.91 -13.89 1.92
N VAL A 112 -2.79 -14.02 1.21
CA VAL A 112 -2.05 -15.30 1.09
C VAL A 112 -0.81 -15.36 2.00
N ARG A 113 -0.42 -14.22 2.60
CA ARG A 113 0.72 -14.04 3.50
C ARG A 113 0.33 -13.25 4.74
N GLU A 114 -0.71 -13.69 5.46
CA GLU A 114 -1.25 -12.96 6.62
C GLU A 114 -0.19 -12.63 7.69
N SER A 115 0.78 -13.53 7.89
CA SER A 115 1.89 -13.34 8.83
C SER A 115 2.77 -12.13 8.51
N GLN A 116 2.74 -11.62 7.27
CA GLN A 116 3.49 -10.44 6.85
C GLN A 116 2.72 -9.13 7.03
N LEU A 117 1.48 -9.14 7.50
CA LEU A 117 0.78 -7.90 7.88
C LEU A 117 1.55 -7.18 9.01
N SER A 118 2.11 -7.94 9.93
CA SER A 118 2.92 -7.45 11.05
C SER A 118 4.00 -8.47 11.39
N ALA A 119 5.21 -8.23 10.88
CA ALA A 119 6.36 -9.12 11.05
C ALA A 119 7.55 -8.35 11.63
N ILE A 120 7.52 -8.13 12.95
CA ILE A 120 8.58 -7.40 13.64
C ILE A 120 9.82 -8.32 13.75
N PRO A 121 11.02 -7.87 13.32
CA PRO A 121 12.25 -8.64 13.48
C PRO A 121 12.52 -9.00 14.93
N LYS A 122 13.15 -10.15 15.17
CA LYS A 122 13.52 -10.59 16.53
C LYS A 122 14.81 -9.92 17.00
N ASP A 123 15.73 -9.68 16.07
CA ASP A 123 16.99 -9.04 16.37
C ASP A 123 16.82 -7.54 16.69
N VAL A 124 17.66 -7.01 17.57
CA VAL A 124 17.58 -5.60 17.98
C VAL A 124 18.01 -4.67 16.85
N ALA A 125 19.06 -5.01 16.10
CA ALA A 125 19.57 -4.16 15.03
C ALA A 125 18.57 -4.09 13.86
N GLU A 126 18.01 -5.24 13.45
CA GLU A 126 16.98 -5.27 12.39
C GLU A 126 15.70 -4.51 12.78
N ARG A 127 15.36 -4.41 14.06
CA ARG A 127 14.20 -3.63 14.55
C ARG A 127 14.38 -2.12 14.42
N GLY A 128 15.62 -1.65 14.25
CA GLY A 128 15.93 -0.25 13.95
C GLY A 128 15.63 0.16 12.52
N GLY A 129 15.46 -0.81 11.61
CA GLY A 129 15.25 -0.59 10.18
C GLY A 129 13.81 -0.80 9.70
N ALA A 130 13.69 -1.11 8.40
CA ALA A 130 12.42 -1.36 7.73
C ALA A 130 11.86 -2.75 8.05
N PHE A 131 10.56 -2.81 8.36
CA PHE A 131 9.86 -4.09 8.58
C PHE A 131 8.35 -3.98 8.35
N PRO A 132 7.66 -5.12 8.11
CA PRO A 132 6.23 -5.10 7.82
C PRO A 132 5.38 -4.74 9.05
N THR A 133 4.51 -3.75 8.85
CA THR A 133 3.42 -3.32 9.74
C THR A 133 2.28 -2.80 8.85
N PRO A 134 1.04 -2.67 9.35
CA PRO A 134 -0.02 -2.05 8.57
C PRO A 134 0.35 -0.65 8.04
N ARG A 135 1.14 0.12 8.79
CA ARG A 135 1.60 1.46 8.38
C ARG A 135 2.62 1.39 7.26
N THR A 136 3.62 0.54 7.39
CA THR A 136 4.68 0.45 6.37
C THR A 136 4.17 -0.17 5.07
N TRP A 137 3.11 -1.00 5.11
CA TRP A 137 2.39 -1.42 3.91
C TRP A 137 1.64 -0.28 3.21
N ASP A 138 1.01 0.63 3.96
CA ASP A 138 0.41 1.86 3.39
C ASP A 138 1.48 2.74 2.71
N TYR A 139 2.66 2.89 3.35
CA TYR A 139 3.79 3.61 2.77
C TYR A 139 4.31 2.93 1.49
N ALA A 140 4.47 1.60 1.52
CA ALA A 140 4.92 0.83 0.38
C ALA A 140 3.98 0.99 -0.82
N ALA A 141 2.66 0.92 -0.59
CA ALA A 141 1.67 1.11 -1.65
C ALA A 141 1.74 2.52 -2.26
N ARG A 142 1.79 3.57 -1.43
CA ARG A 142 1.92 4.97 -1.88
C ARG A 142 3.17 5.20 -2.72
N LEU A 143 4.33 4.77 -2.21
CA LEU A 143 5.60 4.98 -2.89
C LEU A 143 5.74 4.13 -4.16
N SER A 144 5.29 2.88 -4.12
CA SER A 144 5.24 2.00 -5.29
C SER A 144 4.34 2.58 -6.39
N ALA A 145 3.17 3.09 -6.02
CA ALA A 145 2.24 3.72 -6.94
C ALA A 145 2.80 4.99 -7.57
N PHE A 146 3.45 5.83 -6.77
CA PHE A 146 4.10 7.04 -7.28
C PHE A 146 5.23 6.69 -8.25
N ALA A 147 6.08 5.71 -7.90
CA ALA A 147 7.15 5.21 -8.77
C ALA A 147 6.60 4.70 -10.12
N ARG A 148 5.50 3.96 -10.10
CA ARG A 148 4.80 3.53 -11.33
C ARG A 148 4.25 4.71 -12.12
N ALA A 149 3.63 5.67 -11.45
CA ALA A 149 2.99 6.82 -12.09
C ALA A 149 3.99 7.76 -12.79
N VAL A 150 5.21 7.90 -12.26
CA VAL A 150 6.29 8.67 -12.89
C VAL A 150 7.15 7.85 -13.87
N GLY A 151 6.86 6.55 -14.04
CA GLY A 151 7.65 5.67 -14.90
C GLY A 151 9.07 5.42 -14.38
N ALA A 152 9.26 5.39 -13.06
CA ALA A 152 10.55 5.13 -12.44
C ALA A 152 11.05 3.70 -12.76
N PRO A 153 12.37 3.48 -12.83
CA PRO A 153 12.95 2.14 -13.00
C PRO A 153 12.50 1.15 -11.90
N ALA A 154 12.52 -0.15 -12.23
CA ALA A 154 12.11 -1.21 -11.31
C ALA A 154 12.96 -1.23 -10.03
N GLU A 155 14.23 -0.86 -10.12
CA GLU A 155 15.17 -0.74 -9.01
C GLU A 155 14.75 0.35 -8.03
N VAL A 156 14.22 1.49 -8.52
CA VAL A 156 13.70 2.57 -7.67
C VAL A 156 12.46 2.09 -6.92
N ARG A 157 11.54 1.42 -7.63
CA ARG A 157 10.36 0.82 -7.00
C ARG A 157 10.75 -0.20 -5.93
N PHE A 158 11.75 -1.05 -6.22
CA PHE A 158 12.28 -2.02 -5.26
C PHE A 158 12.85 -1.34 -4.02
N LEU A 159 13.71 -0.32 -4.18
CA LEU A 159 14.31 0.43 -3.08
C LEU A 159 13.25 1.05 -2.17
N LEU A 160 12.23 1.68 -2.75
CA LEU A 160 11.14 2.31 -1.98
C LEU A 160 10.34 1.28 -1.18
N VAL A 161 9.96 0.15 -1.79
CA VAL A 161 9.20 -0.89 -1.10
C VAL A 161 10.06 -1.59 -0.04
N ALA A 162 11.32 -1.90 -0.35
CA ALA A 162 12.27 -2.47 0.59
C ALA A 162 12.50 -1.56 1.79
N GLY A 163 12.58 -0.24 1.57
CA GLY A 163 12.72 0.74 2.64
C GLY A 163 11.49 0.87 3.53
N CYS A 164 10.32 0.37 3.11
CA CYS A 164 9.13 0.30 3.93
C CYS A 164 9.05 -1.01 4.72
N VAL A 165 9.13 -2.15 4.02
CA VAL A 165 8.76 -3.48 4.58
C VAL A 165 9.95 -4.44 4.75
N GLY A 166 11.16 -4.00 4.45
CA GLY A 166 12.38 -4.81 4.44
C GLY A 166 12.61 -5.53 3.10
N ALA A 167 13.88 -5.75 2.76
CA ALA A 167 14.28 -6.26 1.43
C ALA A 167 13.72 -7.65 1.09
N ALA A 168 13.69 -8.58 2.05
CA ALA A 168 13.17 -9.93 1.84
C ALA A 168 11.67 -9.91 1.50
N THR A 169 10.88 -9.18 2.30
CA THR A 169 9.44 -8.99 2.07
C THR A 169 9.18 -8.29 0.74
N ALA A 170 9.93 -7.23 0.44
CA ALA A 170 9.77 -6.49 -0.81
C ALA A 170 10.04 -7.35 -2.05
N HIS A 171 11.07 -8.20 -1.99
CA HIS A 171 11.38 -9.14 -3.08
C HIS A 171 10.24 -10.14 -3.30
N GLU A 172 9.73 -10.75 -2.22
CA GLU A 172 8.61 -11.70 -2.30
C GLU A 172 7.34 -11.02 -2.86
N TYR A 173 6.99 -9.85 -2.33
CA TYR A 173 5.82 -9.07 -2.75
C TYR A 173 5.91 -8.64 -4.22
N LEU A 174 6.99 -7.99 -4.64
CA LEU A 174 7.11 -7.47 -6.00
C LEU A 174 7.17 -8.60 -7.04
N ARG A 175 7.82 -9.72 -6.70
CA ARG A 175 7.79 -10.92 -7.54
C ARG A 175 6.38 -11.48 -7.65
N TRP A 176 5.65 -11.55 -6.54
CA TRP A 176 4.27 -12.02 -6.55
C TRP A 176 3.36 -11.08 -7.36
N ALA A 177 3.50 -9.77 -7.19
CA ALA A 177 2.68 -8.75 -7.84
C ALA A 177 2.87 -8.75 -9.37
N ASN A 178 4.11 -8.90 -9.84
CA ASN A 178 4.43 -8.96 -11.27
C ASN A 178 3.89 -10.22 -11.98
N ASN A 179 3.45 -11.24 -11.23
CA ASN A 179 2.96 -12.51 -11.78
C ASN A 179 1.42 -12.66 -11.74
N GLN A 180 0.68 -11.60 -11.43
CA GLN A 180 -0.77 -11.72 -11.24
C GLN A 180 -1.59 -11.71 -12.54
N ASP A 181 -1.09 -11.13 -13.64
CA ASP A 181 -1.79 -11.02 -14.93
C ASP A 181 -3.28 -10.71 -14.78
N LEU A 182 -3.61 -9.65 -14.04
CA LEU A 182 -4.99 -9.32 -13.68
C LEU A 182 -5.70 -8.64 -14.86
N PRO A 183 -6.97 -8.98 -15.15
CA PRO A 183 -7.81 -8.21 -16.06
C PRO A 183 -7.99 -6.78 -15.55
N ASP A 184 -8.14 -5.84 -16.48
CA ASP A 184 -8.45 -4.45 -16.15
C ASP A 184 -9.87 -4.35 -15.55
N PRO A 185 -10.03 -3.80 -14.33
CA PRO A 185 -11.34 -3.70 -13.69
C PRO A 185 -12.34 -2.82 -14.47
N GLU A 186 -11.87 -1.82 -15.22
CA GLU A 186 -12.76 -1.00 -16.04
C GLU A 186 -13.34 -1.81 -17.22
N SER A 187 -12.55 -2.69 -17.80
CA SER A 187 -13.01 -3.63 -18.83
C SER A 187 -14.07 -4.61 -18.27
N LEU A 188 -13.86 -5.12 -17.06
CA LEU A 188 -14.85 -5.98 -16.38
C LEU A 188 -16.15 -5.23 -16.04
N LEU A 189 -16.06 -3.96 -15.64
CA LEU A 189 -17.22 -3.13 -15.31
C LEU A 189 -18.00 -2.68 -16.56
N ALA A 190 -17.32 -2.47 -17.69
CA ALA A 190 -17.94 -2.03 -18.93
C ALA A 190 -18.77 -3.12 -19.60
N ALA A 191 -18.34 -4.38 -19.46
CA ALA A 191 -19.01 -5.52 -20.06
C ALA A 191 -18.98 -6.73 -19.11
N PRO A 192 -19.67 -6.64 -17.96
CA PRO A 192 -19.68 -7.70 -16.95
C PRO A 192 -20.08 -9.05 -17.57
N GLU A 193 -20.94 -9.04 -18.59
CA GLU A 193 -21.43 -10.20 -19.35
C GLU A 193 -20.37 -11.08 -20.01
N PHE A 194 -19.21 -10.50 -20.31
CA PHE A 194 -18.09 -11.23 -20.91
C PHE A 194 -16.97 -11.55 -19.90
N SER A 195 -17.22 -11.35 -18.61
CA SER A 195 -16.25 -11.71 -17.56
C SER A 195 -16.19 -13.23 -17.41
N ASP A 196 -15.13 -13.84 -17.93
CA ASP A 196 -14.85 -15.28 -17.79
C ASP A 196 -13.73 -15.52 -16.76
N PHE A 197 -14.09 -16.19 -15.67
CA PHE A 197 -13.17 -16.60 -14.61
C PHE A 197 -12.87 -18.10 -14.64
N THR A 198 -13.34 -18.83 -15.66
CA THR A 198 -13.18 -20.28 -15.77
C THR A 198 -11.71 -20.66 -15.81
N GLY A 199 -11.29 -21.55 -14.90
CA GLY A 199 -9.91 -22.01 -14.79
C GLY A 199 -8.94 -21.01 -14.15
N MET A 200 -9.41 -19.81 -13.75
CA MET A 200 -8.59 -18.90 -12.96
C MET A 200 -8.43 -19.41 -11.52
N ARG A 201 -7.26 -19.18 -10.94
CA ARG A 201 -7.02 -19.51 -9.53
C ARG A 201 -7.83 -18.59 -8.62
N ALA A 202 -8.32 -19.14 -7.50
CA ALA A 202 -9.14 -18.42 -6.52
C ALA A 202 -8.49 -17.12 -5.99
N ASP A 203 -7.18 -17.11 -5.76
CA ASP A 203 -6.43 -15.92 -5.31
C ASP A 203 -6.37 -14.82 -6.37
N ARG A 204 -6.25 -15.18 -7.64
CA ARG A 204 -6.33 -14.23 -8.76
C ARG A 204 -7.74 -13.67 -8.91
N VAL A 205 -8.77 -14.51 -8.79
CA VAL A 205 -10.16 -14.04 -8.84
C VAL A 205 -10.44 -13.07 -7.70
N TYR A 206 -10.00 -13.37 -6.47
CA TYR A 206 -10.09 -12.45 -5.34
C TYR A 206 -9.50 -11.08 -5.68
N LEU A 207 -8.30 -11.04 -6.26
CA LEU A 207 -7.64 -9.81 -6.68
C LEU A 207 -8.42 -9.03 -7.74
N CYS A 208 -8.92 -9.71 -8.76
CA CYS A 208 -9.75 -9.09 -9.80
C CYS A 208 -10.95 -8.38 -9.17
N LEU A 209 -11.62 -9.04 -8.22
CA LEU A 209 -12.81 -8.50 -7.56
C LEU A 209 -12.48 -7.37 -6.57
N GLN A 210 -11.31 -7.40 -5.92
CA GLN A 210 -10.82 -6.24 -5.16
C GLN A 210 -10.53 -5.05 -6.09
N ALA A 211 -9.97 -5.28 -7.28
CA ALA A 211 -9.75 -4.22 -8.28
C ALA A 211 -11.07 -3.60 -8.75
N VAL A 212 -12.09 -4.42 -9.00
CA VAL A 212 -13.44 -3.97 -9.36
C VAL A 212 -14.05 -3.13 -8.21
N LEU A 213 -13.93 -3.59 -6.96
CA LEU A 213 -14.40 -2.82 -5.79
C LEU A 213 -13.69 -1.45 -5.69
N ALA A 214 -12.37 -1.40 -5.90
CA ALA A 214 -11.61 -0.15 -5.89
C ALA A 214 -12.09 0.81 -7.00
N ALA A 215 -12.28 0.29 -8.21
CA ALA A 215 -12.77 1.06 -9.36
C ALA A 215 -14.18 1.64 -9.13
N VAL A 216 -15.09 0.89 -8.50
CA VAL A 216 -16.42 1.40 -8.10
C VAL A 216 -16.32 2.43 -6.98
N SER A 217 -15.42 2.22 -6.01
CA SER A 217 -15.23 3.16 -4.89
C SER A 217 -14.74 4.53 -5.36
N ARG A 218 -13.92 4.57 -6.41
CA ARG A 218 -13.39 5.80 -7.02
C ARG A 218 -14.46 6.60 -7.77
N ASP A 219 -15.29 5.92 -8.55
CA ASP A 219 -16.36 6.54 -9.35
C ASP A 219 -17.68 5.78 -9.12
N PRO A 220 -18.42 6.13 -8.04
CA PRO A 220 -19.63 5.42 -7.68
C PRO A 220 -20.80 5.84 -8.56
N SER A 221 -21.40 4.87 -9.26
CA SER A 221 -22.67 5.04 -9.97
C SER A 221 -23.57 3.82 -9.81
N PRO A 222 -24.90 3.96 -9.93
CA PRO A 222 -25.82 2.83 -9.90
C PRO A 222 -25.41 1.72 -10.89
N GLN A 223 -25.00 2.10 -12.10
CA GLN A 223 -24.61 1.20 -13.17
C GLN A 223 -23.33 0.43 -12.81
N ARG A 224 -22.29 1.13 -12.33
CA ARG A 224 -21.01 0.53 -11.94
C ARG A 224 -21.17 -0.39 -10.75
N TRP A 225 -21.98 0.01 -9.76
CA TRP A 225 -22.28 -0.82 -8.60
C TRP A 225 -23.01 -2.11 -8.99
N THR A 226 -24.04 -2.02 -9.86
CA THR A 226 -24.76 -3.20 -10.36
C THR A 226 -23.85 -4.11 -11.19
N ALA A 227 -23.02 -3.55 -12.08
CA ALA A 227 -22.05 -4.31 -12.86
C ALA A 227 -21.06 -5.05 -11.96
N ALA A 228 -20.54 -4.40 -10.91
CA ALA A 228 -19.63 -5.04 -9.96
C ALA A 228 -20.25 -6.23 -9.21
N ILE A 229 -21.53 -6.12 -8.82
CA ILE A 229 -22.27 -7.25 -8.24
C ILE A 229 -22.37 -8.38 -9.26
N GLU A 230 -22.65 -8.08 -10.53
CA GLU A 230 -22.73 -9.08 -11.59
C GLU A 230 -21.39 -9.78 -11.84
N VAL A 231 -20.28 -9.05 -11.89
CA VAL A 231 -18.93 -9.62 -11.98
C VAL A 231 -18.65 -10.56 -10.78
N CYS A 232 -19.03 -10.15 -9.57
CA CYS A 232 -18.87 -11.00 -8.38
C CYS A 232 -19.71 -12.29 -8.47
N VAL A 233 -20.93 -12.23 -9.00
CA VAL A 233 -21.77 -13.41 -9.20
C VAL A 233 -21.15 -14.36 -10.22
N ARG A 234 -20.67 -13.85 -11.36
CA ARG A 234 -19.99 -14.69 -12.37
C ARG A 234 -18.73 -15.35 -11.83
N ALA A 235 -17.92 -14.61 -11.07
CA ALA A 235 -16.78 -15.17 -10.39
C ALA A 235 -17.19 -16.31 -9.44
N ALA A 236 -18.27 -16.11 -8.67
CA ALA A 236 -18.78 -17.12 -7.77
C ALA A 236 -19.28 -18.38 -8.50
N GLU A 237 -19.91 -18.23 -9.66
CA GLU A 237 -20.35 -19.35 -10.50
C GLU A 237 -19.17 -20.13 -11.08
N ALA A 238 -18.08 -19.45 -11.45
CA ALA A 238 -16.92 -20.06 -12.08
C ALA A 238 -15.96 -20.75 -11.11
N VAL A 239 -15.69 -20.14 -9.94
CA VAL A 239 -14.64 -20.61 -9.01
C VAL A 239 -15.09 -20.78 -7.55
N GLY A 240 -16.39 -20.62 -7.27
CA GLY A 240 -16.95 -20.68 -5.92
C GLY A 240 -17.06 -19.31 -5.24
N ILE A 241 -17.88 -19.23 -4.18
CA ILE A 241 -18.27 -17.95 -3.56
C ILE A 241 -17.14 -17.27 -2.80
N ASP A 242 -16.19 -18.02 -2.25
CA ASP A 242 -15.23 -17.52 -1.25
C ASP A 242 -14.37 -16.35 -1.74
N PRO A 243 -13.79 -16.37 -2.97
CA PRO A 243 -13.03 -15.25 -3.50
C PRO A 243 -13.85 -13.96 -3.65
N ALA A 244 -15.16 -14.08 -3.88
CA ALA A 244 -16.05 -12.94 -4.13
C ALA A 244 -16.63 -12.32 -2.85
N VAL A 245 -16.69 -13.09 -1.75
CA VAL A 245 -17.27 -12.64 -0.48
C VAL A 245 -16.69 -11.30 0.01
N PRO A 246 -15.36 -11.09 0.04
CA PRO A 246 -14.81 -9.83 0.54
C PRO A 246 -15.20 -8.62 -0.31
N ALA A 247 -15.22 -8.76 -1.64
CA ALA A 247 -15.63 -7.69 -2.56
C ALA A 247 -17.11 -7.35 -2.40
N VAL A 248 -17.99 -8.37 -2.36
CA VAL A 248 -19.44 -8.16 -2.17
C VAL A 248 -19.74 -7.54 -0.81
N ARG A 249 -19.05 -7.96 0.26
CA ARG A 249 -19.16 -7.32 1.57
C ARG A 249 -18.75 -5.85 1.52
N GLY A 250 -17.69 -5.52 0.77
CA GLY A 250 -17.26 -4.14 0.51
C GLY A 250 -18.35 -3.32 -0.19
N LEU A 251 -18.88 -3.82 -1.31
CA LEU A 251 -19.94 -3.18 -2.11
C LEU A 251 -21.24 -2.96 -1.31
N MET A 252 -21.50 -3.79 -0.31
CA MET A 252 -22.70 -3.72 0.55
C MET A 252 -22.51 -2.86 1.81
N ARG A 253 -21.32 -2.28 2.06
CA ARG A 253 -21.12 -1.38 3.21
C ARG A 253 -21.99 -0.12 3.09
N PRO A 254 -22.41 0.49 4.21
CA PRO A 254 -23.12 1.76 4.19
C PRO A 254 -22.35 2.83 3.39
N GLY A 255 -23.04 3.53 2.50
CA GLY A 255 -22.46 4.56 1.61
C GLY A 255 -21.92 4.03 0.27
N MET A 256 -21.68 2.73 0.13
CA MET A 256 -21.13 2.16 -1.12
C MET A 256 -22.19 1.91 -2.21
N ARG A 257 -23.40 1.53 -1.81
CA ARG A 257 -24.54 1.39 -2.73
C ARG A 257 -25.19 2.75 -2.95
N PRO A 258 -25.21 3.30 -4.18
CA PRO A 258 -25.85 4.58 -4.44
C PRO A 258 -27.35 4.54 -4.12
N ALA A 259 -27.88 5.64 -3.58
CA ALA A 259 -29.27 5.72 -3.14
C ALA A 259 -30.25 5.39 -4.28
N GLY A 260 -31.29 4.63 -3.97
CA GLY A 260 -32.29 4.19 -4.95
C GLY A 260 -31.86 3.05 -5.89
N THR A 261 -30.60 2.59 -5.83
CA THR A 261 -30.13 1.48 -6.66
C THR A 261 -30.77 0.16 -6.18
N PRO A 262 -31.55 -0.55 -7.04
CA PRO A 262 -32.14 -1.83 -6.68
C PRO A 262 -31.05 -2.88 -6.51
N VAL A 263 -31.23 -3.77 -5.53
CA VAL A 263 -30.32 -4.90 -5.33
C VAL A 263 -30.65 -6.00 -6.33
N PRO A 264 -29.71 -6.42 -7.21
CA PRO A 264 -29.97 -7.47 -8.19
C PRO A 264 -30.38 -8.78 -7.52
N PRO A 265 -31.40 -9.50 -8.04
CA PRO A 265 -31.80 -10.80 -7.49
C PRO A 265 -30.67 -11.84 -7.48
N SER A 266 -29.70 -11.71 -8.39
CA SER A 266 -28.53 -12.59 -8.50
C SER A 266 -27.62 -12.55 -7.26
N ILE A 267 -27.66 -11.49 -6.45
CA ILE A 267 -26.87 -11.40 -5.21
C ILE A 267 -27.26 -12.48 -4.18
N LYS A 268 -28.41 -13.15 -4.34
CA LYS A 268 -28.92 -14.17 -3.42
C LYS A 268 -27.92 -15.29 -3.14
N VAL A 269 -27.02 -15.59 -4.08
CA VAL A 269 -25.93 -16.55 -3.88
C VAL A 269 -25.05 -16.20 -2.68
N PHE A 270 -24.92 -14.92 -2.33
CA PHE A 270 -24.16 -14.41 -1.19
C PHE A 270 -25.00 -14.19 0.08
N ALA A 271 -26.31 -14.45 0.06
CA ALA A 271 -27.22 -14.12 1.16
C ALA A 271 -26.79 -14.70 2.52
N PRO A 272 -26.37 -15.98 2.63
CA PRO A 272 -25.91 -16.53 3.91
C PRO A 272 -24.72 -15.74 4.48
N THR A 273 -23.75 -15.40 3.64
CA THR A 273 -22.53 -14.70 4.06
C THR A 273 -22.79 -13.24 4.42
N LEU A 274 -23.69 -12.58 3.70
CA LEU A 274 -24.10 -11.20 3.98
C LEU A 274 -24.94 -11.10 5.26
N LEU A 275 -25.77 -12.11 5.57
CA LEU A 275 -26.50 -12.20 6.84
C LEU A 275 -25.53 -12.36 8.02
N MET A 276 -24.54 -13.27 7.91
CA MET A 276 -23.50 -13.42 8.94
C MET A 276 -22.69 -12.14 9.16
N ALA A 277 -22.48 -11.36 8.11
CA ALA A 277 -21.78 -10.08 8.17
C ALA A 277 -22.64 -8.91 8.71
N GLY A 278 -23.93 -9.13 8.98
CA GLY A 278 -24.86 -8.08 9.42
C GLY A 278 -25.17 -7.03 8.34
N LEU A 279 -24.97 -7.36 7.06
CA LEU A 279 -25.15 -6.45 5.93
C LEU A 279 -26.51 -6.58 5.25
N LEU A 280 -27.31 -7.57 5.66
CA LEU A 280 -28.73 -7.68 5.32
C LEU A 280 -29.56 -7.51 6.59
N PRO A 281 -30.75 -6.88 6.51
CA PRO A 281 -31.66 -6.86 7.64
C PRO A 281 -31.93 -8.30 8.09
N LYS A 282 -31.81 -8.57 9.39
CA LYS A 282 -32.19 -9.88 9.95
C LYS A 282 -33.64 -10.10 9.55
N SER A 283 -33.91 -11.21 8.86
CA SER A 283 -35.28 -11.66 8.61
C SER A 283 -36.01 -11.65 9.95
N ALA A 284 -37.09 -10.85 10.03
CA ALA A 284 -38.02 -10.91 11.15
C ALA A 284 -38.74 -12.26 11.15
#